data_AF-A0A2P5YMS7-F1
#
_entry.id   AF-A0A2P5YMS7-F1
#
_cell.length_a   1.000
_cell.length_b   1.000
_cell.length_c   1.000
_cell.angle_alpha   90.00
_cell.angle_beta   90.00
_cell.angle_gamma   90.00
#
_symmetry.space_group_name_H-M   'P 1'
#
loop_
_entity.id
_entity.type
_entity.pdbx_description
1 polymer ?
#
loop_
_entity_poly.entity_id
_entity_poly.type
_entity_poly.pdbx_seq_one_letter_code
_entity_poly.pdbx_strand_id
1 'polypeptide(L)'
;MEGCMAINSEGKSGGIALMWKEGVKVDVQNFSNHHIDFLVTFDENDAIWFTGFYGQADPNLRNQSRDMLRRVKRTIKEGWIVGGDFNTIIKNAEKEGGVESRENL
;
A
#
# COMPACT_ATOMS: atom_id res chain seq x y z
N MET A 1 19.54 -2.64 -11.67
CA MET A 1 18.57 -2.36 -10.60
C MET A 1 19.33 -1.53 -9.60
N GLU A 2 19.07 -0.23 -9.53
CA GLU A 2 19.92 0.71 -8.77
C GLU A 2 19.34 1.04 -7.39
N GLY A 3 18.02 0.91 -7.22
CA GLY A 3 17.36 1.18 -5.94
C GLY A 3 16.36 0.10 -5.56
N CYS A 4 16.50 -0.39 -4.33
CA CYS A 4 15.50 -1.23 -3.68
C CYS A 4 15.45 -0.95 -2.18
N MET A 5 14.29 -1.20 -1.60
CA MET A 5 14.09 -1.24 -0.16
C MET A 5 13.25 -2.46 0.16
N ALA A 6 13.65 -3.21 1.19
CA ALA A 6 12.90 -4.37 1.65
C ALA A 6 12.57 -4.22 3.13
N ILE A 7 11.35 -4.61 3.48
CA ILE A 7 10.92 -4.83 4.85
C ILE A 7 10.89 -6.34 5.06
N ASN A 8 11.54 -6.78 6.14
CA ASN A 8 11.64 -8.20 6.45
C ASN A 8 10.27 -8.81 6.73
N SER A 9 10.13 -10.10 6.40
CA SER A 9 9.02 -10.91 6.86
C SER A 9 9.15 -11.20 8.36
N GLU A 10 8.03 -11.45 9.02
CA GLU A 10 8.00 -12.03 10.36
C GLU A 10 7.84 -13.54 10.21
N GLY A 11 8.96 -14.27 10.37
CA GLY A 11 9.01 -15.69 10.05
C GLY A 11 8.72 -15.94 8.57
N LYS A 12 7.64 -16.68 8.27
CA LYS A 12 7.23 -17.06 6.91
C LYS A 12 6.13 -16.16 6.32
N SER A 13 5.75 -15.08 6.99
CA SER A 13 4.62 -14.24 6.58
C SER A 13 5.03 -12.78 6.41
N GLY A 14 4.36 -12.11 5.47
CA GLY A 14 4.59 -10.70 5.15
C GLY A 14 5.87 -10.49 4.37
N GLY A 15 6.48 -9.33 4.59
CA GLY A 15 7.58 -8.82 3.79
C GLY A 15 7.07 -8.05 2.58
N ILE A 16 7.68 -6.88 2.34
CA ILE A 16 7.32 -5.99 1.24
C ILE A 16 8.62 -5.48 0.63
N ALA A 17 8.72 -5.52 -0.69
CA ALA A 17 9.84 -4.96 -1.42
C ALA A 17 9.36 -3.82 -2.32
N LEU A 18 10.06 -2.69 -2.25
CA LEU A 18 9.99 -1.61 -3.20
C LEU A 18 11.22 -1.69 -4.11
N MET A 19 11.00 -1.63 -5.41
CA MET A 19 12.05 -1.68 -6.42
C MET A 19 11.77 -0.62 -7.49
N TRP A 20 12.81 0.08 -7.92
CA TRP A 20 12.67 1.09 -8.98
C TRP A 20 13.84 1.04 -9.96
N LYS A 21 13.59 1.64 -11.13
CA LYS A 21 14.59 1.74 -12.20
C LYS A 21 15.57 2.88 -11.90
N GLU A 22 16.76 2.76 -12.48
CA GLU A 22 17.74 3.85 -12.53
C GLU A 22 17.11 5.12 -13.13
N GLY A 23 17.52 6.27 -12.60
CA GLY A 23 17.01 7.59 -12.98
C GLY A 23 15.64 7.95 -12.37
N VAL A 24 14.95 7.03 -11.68
CA VAL A 24 13.71 7.36 -10.95
C VAL A 24 14.06 7.89 -9.56
N LYS A 25 13.65 9.13 -9.28
CA LYS A 25 13.85 9.76 -7.96
C LYS A 25 12.75 9.29 -7.01
N VAL A 26 13.13 8.48 -6.02
CA VAL A 26 12.26 7.94 -4.99
C VAL A 26 12.69 8.47 -3.63
N ASP A 27 11.75 9.02 -2.86
CA ASP A 27 11.97 9.44 -1.47
C ASP A 27 10.99 8.72 -0.53
N VAL A 28 11.51 7.82 0.30
CA VAL A 28 10.71 7.02 1.23
C VAL A 28 10.34 7.88 2.44
N GLN A 29 9.05 8.07 2.64
CA GLN A 29 8.51 8.97 3.67
C GLN A 29 8.21 8.21 4.97
N ASN A 30 7.67 7.00 4.84
CA ASN A 30 7.29 6.17 5.98
C ASN A 30 7.17 4.71 5.57
N PHE A 31 7.28 3.79 6.54
CA PHE A 31 7.12 2.37 6.30
C PHE A 31 6.71 1.60 7.55
N SER A 32 6.12 0.42 7.34
CA SER A 32 5.91 -0.60 8.38
C SER A 32 5.81 -1.98 7.73
N ASN A 33 5.65 -3.04 8.53
CA ASN A 33 5.48 -4.41 8.01
C ASN A 33 4.30 -4.59 7.04
N HIS A 34 3.42 -3.59 6.91
CA HIS A 34 2.22 -3.62 6.08
C HIS A 34 2.20 -2.55 4.98
N HIS A 35 3.18 -1.64 4.91
CA HIS A 35 3.23 -0.65 3.84
C HIS A 35 4.62 -0.01 3.64
N ILE A 36 4.84 0.54 2.45
CA ILE A 36 5.90 1.51 2.16
C ILE A 36 5.25 2.72 1.49
N ASP A 37 5.41 3.89 2.10
CA ASP A 37 4.99 5.18 1.55
C ASP A 37 6.20 5.92 0.97
N PHE A 38 6.08 6.36 -0.27
CA PHE A 38 7.17 7.03 -0.96
C PHE A 38 6.66 8.05 -1.98
N LEU A 39 7.42 9.10 -2.16
CA LEU A 39 7.19 10.11 -3.18
C LEU A 39 8.06 9.79 -4.40
N VAL A 40 7.46 9.81 -5.59
CA VAL A 40 8.19 9.76 -6.85
C VAL A 40 8.16 11.13 -7.49
N THR A 41 9.33 11.71 -7.73
CA THR A 41 9.47 12.99 -8.41
C THR A 41 9.83 12.74 -9.87
N PHE A 42 9.04 13.28 -10.79
CA PHE A 42 9.31 13.21 -12.23
C PHE A 42 10.16 14.42 -12.65
N ASP A 43 9.71 15.62 -12.29
CA ASP A 43 10.34 16.91 -12.58
C ASP A 43 10.26 17.84 -11.34
N GLU A 44 10.89 19.03 -11.39
CA GLU A 44 11.01 19.94 -10.22
C GLU A 44 9.67 20.31 -9.54
N ASN A 45 8.56 20.27 -10.27
CA ASN A 45 7.23 20.59 -9.76
C ASN A 45 6.20 19.46 -9.94
N ASP A 46 6.62 18.28 -10.39
CA ASP A 46 5.71 17.15 -10.60
C ASP A 46 6.13 15.93 -9.80
N ALA A 47 5.26 15.55 -8.88
CA ALA A 47 5.46 14.41 -8.01
C ALA A 47 4.13 13.71 -7.72
N ILE A 48 4.21 12.39 -7.60
CA ILE A 48 3.08 11.55 -7.21
C ILE A 48 3.46 10.78 -5.97
N TRP A 49 2.55 10.75 -5.01
CA TRP A 49 2.68 9.94 -3.82
C TRP A 49 2.24 8.51 -4.11
N PHE A 50 3.02 7.54 -3.67
CA PHE A 50 2.72 6.12 -3.78
C PHE A 50 2.70 5.47 -2.40
N THR A 51 1.75 4.56 -2.23
CA THR A 51 1.70 3.65 -1.08
C THR A 51 1.64 2.23 -1.60
N GLY A 52 2.74 1.48 -1.41
CA GLY A 52 2.74 0.03 -1.56
C GLY A 52 2.14 -0.59 -0.31
N PHE A 53 1.04 -1.33 -0.45
CA PHE A 53 0.23 -1.77 0.68
C PHE A 53 0.07 -3.31 0.73
N TYR A 54 0.18 -3.86 1.94
CA TYR A 54 -0.14 -5.24 2.25
C TYR A 54 -1.14 -5.28 3.42
N GLY A 55 -2.41 -5.46 3.09
CA GLY A 55 -3.53 -5.42 4.02
C GLY A 55 -3.58 -6.63 4.96
N GLN A 56 -4.27 -6.45 6.09
CA GLN A 56 -4.48 -7.51 7.08
C GLN A 56 -5.38 -8.61 6.54
N ALA A 57 -4.87 -9.86 6.56
CA ALA A 57 -5.67 -11.04 6.23
C ALA A 57 -6.77 -11.30 7.28
N ASP A 58 -6.48 -11.01 8.56
CA ASP A 58 -7.45 -11.13 9.65
C ASP A 58 -8.58 -10.09 9.50
N PRO A 59 -9.85 -10.50 9.33
CA PRO A 59 -10.98 -9.61 9.23
C PRO A 59 -11.11 -8.63 10.41
N ASN A 60 -10.70 -9.03 11.62
CA ASN A 60 -10.78 -8.21 12.82
C ASN A 60 -9.81 -7.01 12.78
N LEU A 61 -8.74 -7.12 12.00
CA LEU A 61 -7.69 -6.11 11.88
C LEU A 61 -7.82 -5.24 10.62
N ARG A 62 -8.74 -5.57 9.69
CA ARG A 62 -8.95 -4.81 8.44
C ARG A 62 -9.26 -3.33 8.65
N ASN A 63 -9.94 -2.98 9.74
CA ASN A 63 -10.19 -1.58 10.07
C ASN A 63 -8.89 -0.80 10.34
N GLN A 64 -7.91 -1.44 10.99
CA GLN A 64 -6.61 -0.82 11.26
C GLN A 64 -5.84 -0.54 9.96
N SER A 65 -5.90 -1.48 9.01
CA SER A 65 -5.40 -1.33 7.64
C SER A 65 -6.01 -0.13 6.92
N ARG A 66 -7.33 0.03 6.99
CA ARG A 66 -8.05 1.17 6.38
C ARG A 66 -7.73 2.50 7.08
N ASP A 67 -7.62 2.49 8.42
CA ASP A 67 -7.26 3.67 9.20
C ASP A 67 -5.85 4.17 8.89
N MET A 68 -4.92 3.26 8.62
CA MET A 68 -3.58 3.63 8.16
C MET A 68 -3.65 4.42 6.84
N LEU A 69 -4.36 3.89 5.84
CA LEU A 69 -4.55 4.59 4.56
C LEU A 69 -5.23 5.96 4.74
N ARG A 70 -6.20 6.07 5.65
CA ARG A 70 -6.83 7.36 5.97
C ARG A 70 -5.85 8.35 6.60
N ARG A 71 -4.92 7.89 7.44
CA ARG A 71 -3.87 8.74 8.02
C ARG A 71 -2.90 9.22 6.96
N VAL A 72 -2.44 8.33 6.09
CA VAL A 72 -1.56 8.66 4.95
C VAL A 72 -2.25 9.69 4.03
N LYS A 73 -3.51 9.46 3.67
CA LYS A 73 -4.28 10.42 2.85
C LYS A 73 -4.31 11.84 3.44
N ARG A 74 -4.34 11.98 4.76
CA ARG A 74 -4.42 13.29 5.42
C ARG A 74 -3.12 14.08 5.36
N THR A 75 -1.98 13.42 5.11
CA THR A 75 -0.67 14.07 5.04
C THR A 75 -0.26 14.44 3.62
N ILE A 76 -0.90 13.86 2.61
CA ILE A 76 -0.55 14.01 1.20
C ILE A 76 -1.25 15.24 0.59
N LYS A 77 -0.52 16.02 -0.19
CA LYS A 77 -1.05 17.16 -0.97
C LYS A 77 -1.05 16.89 -2.47
N GLU A 78 -0.22 15.97 -2.91
CA GLU A 78 -0.01 15.54 -4.28
C GLU A 78 -1.09 14.56 -4.75
N GLY A 79 -1.05 14.19 -6.03
CA GLY A 79 -1.79 13.02 -6.51
C GLY A 79 -1.32 11.76 -5.76
N TRP A 80 -2.25 10.87 -5.38
CA TRP A 80 -1.95 9.69 -4.57
C TRP A 80 -2.41 8.40 -5.25
N ILE A 81 -1.48 7.46 -5.38
CA ILE A 81 -1.72 6.12 -5.89
C ILE A 81 -1.44 5.11 -4.77
N VAL A 82 -2.42 4.24 -4.51
CA VAL A 82 -2.28 3.12 -3.58
C VAL A 82 -2.34 1.83 -4.39
N GLY A 83 -1.38 0.95 -4.20
CA GLY A 83 -1.32 -0.33 -4.89
C GLY A 83 -0.77 -1.44 -4.00
N GLY A 84 -1.07 -2.69 -4.36
CA GLY A 84 -0.65 -3.87 -3.62
C GLY A 84 -1.83 -4.81 -3.33
N ASP A 85 -1.69 -5.60 -2.29
CA ASP A 85 -2.71 -6.56 -1.86
C ASP A 85 -3.48 -5.99 -0.67
N PHE A 86 -4.76 -5.71 -0.84
CA PHE A 86 -5.60 -5.13 0.21
C PHE A 86 -6.16 -6.18 1.17
N ASN A 87 -6.05 -7.48 0.84
CA ASN A 87 -6.64 -8.60 1.58
C ASN A 87 -8.11 -8.39 1.96
N THR A 88 -8.84 -7.60 1.15
CA THR A 88 -10.19 -7.15 1.44
C THR A 88 -11.00 -7.21 0.15
N ILE A 89 -12.15 -7.87 0.24
CA ILE A 89 -13.15 -7.89 -0.81
C ILE A 89 -14.18 -6.83 -0.45
N ILE A 90 -14.36 -5.87 -1.34
CA ILE A 90 -15.22 -4.69 -1.13
C ILE A 90 -16.60 -4.94 -1.72
N LYS A 91 -16.66 -5.69 -2.83
CA LYS A 91 -17.91 -6.03 -3.52
C LYS A 91 -18.00 -7.53 -3.71
N ASN A 92 -19.20 -8.09 -3.60
CA ASN A 92 -19.38 -9.52 -3.85
C ASN A 92 -19.04 -9.91 -5.30
N ALA A 93 -19.17 -8.97 -6.25
CA ALA A 93 -18.77 -9.15 -7.64
C ALA A 93 -17.27 -9.40 -7.86
N GLU A 94 -16.41 -9.15 -6.86
CA GLU A 94 -14.98 -9.47 -6.92
C GLU A 94 -14.71 -10.96 -6.63
N LYS A 95 -15.75 -11.74 -6.25
CA LYS A 95 -15.65 -13.16 -5.95
C LYS A 95 -16.36 -14.01 -6.99
N GLU A 96 -15.75 -15.15 -7.31
CA GLU A 96 -16.43 -16.27 -7.97
C GLU A 96 -16.70 -17.36 -6.91
N GLY A 97 -17.78 -17.17 -6.12
CA GLY A 97 -18.24 -18.12 -5.10
C GLY A 97 -17.96 -17.72 -3.64
N GLY A 98 -18.26 -18.64 -2.71
CA GLY A 98 -18.25 -18.38 -1.27
C GLY A 98 -19.52 -17.68 -0.77
N VAL A 99 -19.63 -17.47 0.54
CA VAL A 99 -20.79 -16.78 1.13
C VAL A 99 -20.75 -15.30 0.76
N GLU A 100 -21.89 -14.77 0.30
CA GLU A 100 -22.06 -13.33 0.08
C GLU A 100 -21.78 -12.58 1.38
N SER A 101 -20.80 -11.69 1.33
CA SER A 101 -20.50 -10.78 2.42
C SER A 101 -21.54 -9.66 2.42
N ARG A 102 -21.96 -9.19 3.60
CA ARG A 102 -22.69 -7.92 3.69
C ARG A 102 -21.79 -6.82 3.16
N GLU A 103 -22.22 -6.16 2.10
CA GLU A 103 -21.55 -4.99 1.55
C GLU A 103 -21.68 -3.84 2.56
N ASN A 104 -20.63 -3.61 3.33
CA ASN A 104 -20.56 -2.47 4.23
C ASN A 104 -19.77 -1.36 3.52
N LEU A 105 -20.51 -0.42 2.94
CA LEU A 105 -19.99 0.87 2.45
C LEU A 105 -19.47 1.72 3.61
#